data_AF-A0A520B6N7-F1
#
_entry.id   AF-A0A520B6N7-F1
#
_cell.length_a   1.000
_cell.length_b   1.000
_cell.length_c   1.000
_cell.angle_alpha   90.00
_cell.angle_beta   90.00
_cell.angle_gamma   90.00
#
_symmetry.space_group_name_H-M   'P 1'
#
loop_
_entity.id
_entity.type
_entity.pdbx_description
1 polymer ?
#
loop_
_entity_poly.entity_id
_entity_poly.type
_entity_poly.pdbx_seq_one_letter_code
_entity_poly.pdbx_strand_id
1 'polypeptide(L)'
;MGNIILTSDDFGLSKIYNREILMAIESDLLSSVSVMVNGHIVKQQNQVDSLVALAKEKNISLGLHLEISTNEKDIKTLCVNQWDKFVAIVGVKPDYIDIHKDHLFTEHYN
;
A
#
# COMPACT_ATOMS: atom_id res chain seq x y z
N MET A 1 9.15 27.64 -2.92
CA MET A 1 7.82 26.96 -2.96
C MET A 1 8.09 25.49 -2.65
N GLY A 2 7.40 24.90 -1.66
CA GLY A 2 7.61 23.50 -1.26
C GLY A 2 6.65 22.58 -1.99
N ASN A 3 7.10 21.38 -2.33
CA ASN A 3 6.23 20.30 -2.83
C ASN A 3 5.75 19.48 -1.63
N ILE A 4 4.45 19.21 -1.57
CA ILE A 4 3.84 18.37 -0.55
C ILE A 4 3.36 17.08 -1.23
N ILE A 5 3.68 15.95 -0.62
CA ILE A 5 3.13 14.64 -1.00
C ILE A 5 2.10 14.29 0.05
N LEU A 6 0.84 14.14 -0.37
CA LEU A 6 -0.20 13.57 0.49
C LEU A 6 -0.37 12.10 0.14
N THR A 7 0.01 11.24 1.09
CA THR A 7 -0.06 9.79 0.98
C THR A 7 -1.17 9.26 1.89
N SER A 8 -1.96 8.31 1.40
CA SER A 8 -2.74 7.43 2.28
C SER A 8 -2.07 6.09 2.41
N ASP A 9 -2.01 5.60 3.65
CA ASP A 9 -1.50 4.29 3.98
C ASP A 9 -2.59 3.21 3.87
N ASP A 10 -2.18 1.96 4.03
CA ASP A 10 -3.04 0.79 4.28
C ASP A 10 -3.98 0.37 3.14
N PHE A 11 -3.69 0.73 1.87
CA PHE A 11 -4.40 0.13 0.76
C PHE A 11 -4.12 -1.38 0.71
N GLY A 12 -5.16 -2.21 0.74
CA GLY A 12 -5.06 -3.67 0.86
C GLY A 12 -5.58 -4.20 2.19
N LEU A 13 -5.66 -3.34 3.23
CA LEU A 13 -6.11 -3.72 4.58
C LEU A 13 -7.56 -4.24 4.58
N SER A 14 -8.48 -3.49 3.97
CA SER A 14 -9.89 -3.87 3.89
C SER A 14 -10.62 -3.19 2.73
N LYS A 15 -11.78 -3.74 2.35
CA LYS A 15 -12.61 -3.20 1.27
C LYS A 15 -13.06 -1.76 1.54
N ILE A 16 -13.30 -1.43 2.81
CA ILE A 16 -13.75 -0.11 3.25
C ILE A 16 -12.59 0.89 3.09
N TYR A 17 -11.40 0.57 3.61
CA TYR A 17 -10.21 1.40 3.44
C TYR A 17 -9.92 1.66 1.96
N ASN A 18 -9.88 0.58 1.15
CA ASN A 18 -9.63 0.69 -0.28
C ASN A 18 -10.64 1.59 -0.98
N ARG A 19 -11.94 1.49 -0.63
CA ARG A 19 -12.98 2.35 -1.20
C ARG A 19 -12.74 3.82 -0.89
N GLU A 20 -12.48 4.17 0.36
CA GLU A 20 -12.28 5.57 0.76
C GLU A 20 -11.00 6.15 0.14
N ILE A 21 -9.94 5.35 0.02
CA ILE A 21 -8.71 5.76 -0.67
C ILE A 21 -8.97 6.03 -2.15
N LEU A 22 -9.71 5.15 -2.85
CA LEU A 22 -10.08 5.37 -4.26
C LEU A 22 -10.89 6.67 -4.40
N MET A 23 -11.86 6.93 -3.52
CA MET A 23 -12.63 8.17 -3.52
C MET A 23 -11.75 9.41 -3.26
N ALA A 24 -10.73 9.30 -2.40
CA ALA A 24 -9.77 10.37 -2.15
C ALA A 24 -8.87 10.65 -3.37
N ILE A 25 -8.48 9.62 -4.13
CA ILE A 25 -7.79 9.80 -5.42
C ILE A 25 -8.71 10.46 -6.44
N GLU A 26 -9.96 9.98 -6.57
CA GLU A 26 -10.93 10.52 -7.53
C GLU A 26 -11.20 12.01 -7.30
N SER A 27 -11.22 12.45 -6.04
CA SER A 27 -11.40 13.84 -5.62
C SER A 27 -10.13 14.70 -5.65
N ASP A 28 -9.03 14.20 -6.23
CA ASP A 28 -7.73 14.88 -6.36
C ASP A 28 -7.10 15.29 -5.01
N LEU A 29 -7.45 14.60 -3.92
CA LEU A 29 -6.89 14.87 -2.60
C LEU A 29 -5.49 14.27 -2.47
N LEU A 30 -5.31 13.03 -2.92
CA LEU A 30 -4.06 12.28 -2.75
C LEU A 30 -3.15 12.44 -3.96
N SER A 31 -1.84 12.48 -3.70
CA SER A 31 -0.80 12.38 -4.74
C SER A 31 -0.10 11.02 -4.72
N SER A 32 -0.35 10.20 -3.70
CA SER A 32 0.34 8.94 -3.46
C SER A 32 -0.49 7.99 -2.59
N VAL A 33 -0.28 6.69 -2.76
CA VAL A 33 -0.89 5.63 -1.94
C VAL A 33 0.12 4.52 -1.68
N SER A 34 0.18 4.01 -0.44
CA SER A 34 1.01 2.84 -0.10
C SER A 34 0.14 1.58 0.06
N VAL A 35 0.62 0.47 -0.48
CA VAL A 35 -0.13 -0.79 -0.63
C VAL A 35 0.47 -1.89 0.23
N MET A 36 -0.35 -2.46 1.11
CA MET A 36 -0.09 -3.70 1.84
C MET A 36 -0.35 -4.88 0.91
N VAL A 37 0.66 -5.75 0.77
CA VAL A 37 0.64 -6.84 -0.21
C VAL A 37 0.39 -8.21 0.40
N ASN A 38 0.33 -8.31 1.73
CA ASN A 38 -0.16 -9.50 2.42
C ASN A 38 -1.63 -9.31 2.84
N GLY A 39 -2.17 -10.31 3.53
CA GLY A 39 -3.55 -10.26 4.02
C GLY A 39 -4.61 -10.39 2.93
N HIS A 40 -5.52 -9.42 2.87
CA HIS A 40 -6.79 -9.56 2.12
C HIS A 40 -6.75 -9.02 0.70
N ILE A 41 -5.66 -8.43 0.24
CA ILE A 41 -5.59 -7.73 -1.05
C ILE A 41 -5.93 -8.65 -2.25
N VAL A 42 -5.55 -9.92 -2.20
CA VAL A 42 -5.87 -10.91 -3.26
C VAL A 42 -7.38 -11.10 -3.45
N LYS A 43 -8.19 -10.90 -2.40
CA LYS A 43 -9.66 -10.98 -2.46
C LYS A 43 -10.32 -9.67 -2.90
N GLN A 44 -9.50 -8.67 -3.24
CA GLN A 44 -9.91 -7.30 -3.55
C GLN A 44 -9.38 -6.85 -4.92
N GLN A 45 -9.12 -7.81 -5.83
CA GLN A 45 -8.51 -7.55 -7.14
C GLN A 45 -9.21 -6.43 -7.92
N ASN A 46 -10.55 -6.40 -7.93
CA ASN A 46 -11.28 -5.32 -8.61
C ASN A 46 -10.89 -3.91 -8.11
N GLN A 47 -10.62 -3.75 -6.81
CA GLN A 47 -10.19 -2.47 -6.24
C GLN A 47 -8.72 -2.17 -6.56
N VAL A 48 -7.87 -3.20 -6.67
CA VAL A 48 -6.49 -3.05 -7.16
C VAL A 48 -6.50 -2.59 -8.61
N ASP A 49 -7.32 -3.20 -9.46
CA ASP A 49 -7.44 -2.81 -10.86
C ASP A 49 -7.91 -1.35 -11.00
N SER A 50 -8.88 -0.93 -10.17
CA SER A 50 -9.30 0.48 -10.07
C SER A 50 -8.17 1.40 -9.62
N LEU A 51 -7.39 1.00 -8.61
CA LEU A 51 -6.25 1.79 -8.13
C LEU A 51 -5.21 1.98 -9.25
N VAL A 52 -4.85 0.92 -9.96
CA VAL A 52 -3.86 0.97 -11.05
C VAL A 52 -4.35 1.86 -12.19
N ALA A 53 -5.62 1.74 -12.56
CA ALA A 53 -6.22 2.58 -13.60
C ALA A 53 -6.20 4.07 -13.22
N LEU A 54 -6.67 4.39 -12.00
CA LEU A 54 -6.67 5.77 -11.48
C LEU A 54 -5.25 6.32 -11.33
N ALA A 55 -4.31 5.50 -10.86
CA ALA A 55 -2.93 5.93 -10.68
C ALA A 55 -2.28 6.33 -12.01
N LYS A 56 -2.56 5.59 -13.08
CA LYS A 56 -2.12 5.94 -14.42
C LYS A 56 -2.81 7.20 -14.94
N GLU A 57 -4.11 7.34 -14.72
CA GLU A 57 -4.91 8.48 -15.19
C GLU A 57 -4.51 9.80 -14.51
N LYS A 58 -4.36 9.76 -13.19
CA LYS A 58 -4.13 10.94 -12.33
C LYS A 58 -2.68 11.12 -11.91
N ASN A 59 -1.77 10.27 -12.41
CA ASN A 59 -0.35 10.29 -12.08
C ASN A 59 -0.10 10.17 -10.56
N ILE A 60 -0.77 9.21 -9.92
CA ILE A 60 -0.60 8.88 -8.49
C ILE A 60 0.61 7.97 -8.32
N SER A 61 1.44 8.28 -7.34
CA SER A 61 2.55 7.40 -6.97
C SER A 61 2.07 6.20 -6.15
N LEU A 62 2.57 5.00 -6.49
CA LEU A 62 2.20 3.76 -5.81
C LEU A 62 3.40 3.21 -5.02
N GLY A 63 3.27 3.12 -3.70
CA GLY A 63 4.31 2.62 -2.81
C GLY A 63 4.01 1.23 -2.25
N LEU A 64 5.05 0.49 -1.87
CA LEU A 64 4.91 -0.73 -1.08
C LEU A 64 4.88 -0.38 0.41
N HIS A 65 3.77 -0.70 1.09
CA HIS A 65 3.62 -0.59 2.53
C HIS A 65 4.09 -1.88 3.20
N LEU A 66 5.37 -1.92 3.61
CA LEU A 66 6.00 -3.13 4.12
C LEU A 66 5.41 -3.56 5.46
N GLU A 67 4.95 -4.80 5.53
CA GLU A 67 4.53 -5.44 6.77
C GLU A 67 5.72 -6.21 7.38
N ILE A 68 6.17 -5.83 8.58
CA ILE A 68 7.27 -6.50 9.28
C ILE A 68 6.70 -7.20 10.51
N SER A 69 6.95 -8.50 10.66
CA SER A 69 6.52 -9.24 11.85
C SER A 69 7.48 -9.00 13.03
N THR A 70 6.98 -9.04 14.27
CA THR A 70 7.74 -8.77 15.50
C THR A 70 8.95 -9.69 15.70
N ASN A 71 8.97 -10.87 15.08
CA ASN A 71 10.03 -11.87 15.20
C ASN A 71 10.74 -12.15 13.88
N GLU A 72 10.65 -11.24 12.89
CA GLU A 72 11.31 -11.43 11.61
C GLU A 72 12.84 -11.44 11.78
N LYS A 73 13.49 -12.49 11.26
CA LYS A 73 14.95 -12.67 11.34
C LYS A 73 15.65 -12.40 10.03
N ASP A 74 14.94 -12.54 8.90
CA ASP A 74 15.46 -12.28 7.57
C ASP A 74 14.68 -11.17 6.88
N ILE A 75 14.97 -9.94 7.33
CA ILE A 75 14.38 -8.71 6.77
C ILE A 75 14.63 -8.60 5.26
N LYS A 76 15.79 -9.05 4.77
CA LYS A 76 16.12 -8.95 3.35
C LYS A 76 15.18 -9.81 2.52
N THR A 77 15.02 -11.08 2.89
CA THR A 77 14.11 -12.00 2.20
C THR A 77 12.66 -11.53 2.32
N LEU A 78 12.25 -11.01 3.49
CA LEU A 78 10.92 -10.42 3.67
C LEU A 78 10.67 -9.25 2.70
N CYS A 79 11.63 -8.32 2.56
CA CYS A 79 11.51 -7.17 1.65
C CYS A 79 11.40 -7.63 0.19
N VAL A 80 12.25 -8.57 -0.24
CA VAL A 80 12.22 -9.11 -1.61
C VAL A 80 10.89 -9.81 -1.89
N ASN A 81 10.41 -10.64 -0.97
CA ASN A 81 9.15 -11.36 -1.16
C ASN A 81 7.95 -10.40 -1.29
N GLN A 82 7.90 -9.35 -0.48
CA GLN A 82 6.82 -8.35 -0.56
C GLN A 82 6.94 -7.49 -1.82
N TRP A 83 8.15 -7.14 -2.24
CA TRP A 83 8.39 -6.47 -3.51
C TRP A 83 7.87 -7.30 -4.68
N ASP A 84 8.21 -8.59 -4.74
CA ASP A 84 7.78 -9.47 -5.82
C ASP A 84 6.25 -9.65 -5.84
N LYS A 85 5.62 -9.75 -4.66
CA LYS A 85 4.15 -9.75 -4.54
C LYS A 85 3.53 -8.45 -5.02
N PHE A 86 4.12 -7.30 -4.69
CA PHE A 86 3.65 -6.00 -5.18
C PHE A 86 3.63 -5.99 -6.70
N VAL A 87 4.73 -6.38 -7.34
CA VAL A 87 4.85 -6.42 -8.80
C VAL A 87 3.82 -7.40 -9.39
N ALA A 88 3.60 -8.54 -8.76
CA ALA A 88 2.64 -9.53 -9.23
C ALA A 88 1.17 -9.05 -9.12
N ILE A 89 0.82 -8.31 -8.07
CA ILE A 89 -0.55 -7.86 -7.78
C ILE A 89 -0.89 -6.56 -8.53
N VAL A 90 0.03 -5.59 -8.49
CA VAL A 90 -0.17 -4.23 -9.02
C VAL A 90 0.30 -4.12 -10.47
N GLY A 91 1.20 -5.00 -10.92
CA GLY A 91 1.69 -5.03 -12.31
C GLY A 91 2.81 -4.04 -12.62
N VAL A 92 3.21 -3.21 -11.65
CA VAL A 92 4.33 -2.25 -11.75
C VAL A 92 5.25 -2.37 -10.54
N LYS A 93 6.47 -1.82 -10.65
CA LYS A 93 7.36 -1.66 -9.49
C LYS A 93 6.85 -0.52 -8.61
N PRO A 94 6.99 -0.61 -7.27
CA PRO A 94 6.63 0.50 -6.41
C PRO A 94 7.60 1.67 -6.63
N ASP A 95 7.07 2.89 -6.54
CA ASP A 95 7.83 4.13 -6.66
C ASP A 95 8.62 4.46 -5.37
N TYR A 96 8.09 4.01 -4.23
CA TYR A 96 8.68 4.19 -2.91
C TYR A 96 8.29 3.04 -1.97
N ILE A 97 8.91 3.03 -0.79
CA ILE A 97 8.64 2.06 0.27
C ILE A 97 8.46 2.81 1.58
N ASP A 98 7.43 2.44 2.34
CA ASP A 98 7.22 2.80 3.74
C ASP A 98 6.89 1.54 4.57
N ILE A 99 6.61 1.69 5.86
CA ILE A 99 6.51 0.56 6.80
C ILE A 99 5.20 0.65 7.57
N HIS A 100 4.43 -0.44 7.53
CA HIS A 100 3.26 -0.65 8.36
C HIS A 100 3.66 -0.91 9.81
N LYS A 101 3.12 -0.12 10.74
CA LYS A 101 3.59 -0.05 12.13
C LYS A 101 2.81 -0.90 13.12
N ASP A 102 1.82 -1.68 12.69
CA ASP A 102 1.00 -2.49 13.59
C ASP A 102 1.84 -3.33 14.57
N HIS A 103 2.91 -3.95 14.07
CA HIS A 103 3.86 -4.73 14.88
C HIS A 103 4.46 -3.97 16.07
N LEU A 104 4.61 -2.64 15.99
CA LEU A 104 5.14 -1.80 17.08
C LEU A 104 4.13 -1.59 18.21
N PHE A 105 2.85 -1.80 17.95
CA PHE A 105 1.77 -1.53 18.90
C PHE A 105 1.04 -2.80 19.33
N THR A 106 1.44 -3.97 18.80
CA THR A 106 0.80 -5.26 19.12
C THR A 106 0.74 -5.59 20.61
N GLU A 107 1.74 -5.16 21.38
CA GLU A 107 1.80 -5.32 22.84
C GLU A 107 0.82 -4.42 23.61
N HIS A 108 0.21 -3.43 22.96
CA HIS A 108 -0.73 -2.47 23.57
C HIS A 108 -2.19 -2.75 23.23
N TYR A 109 -2.50 -3.78 22.44
CA TYR A 109 -3.88 -4.14 22.10
C TYR A 109 -4.59 -4.97 23.19
N ASN A 110 -3.85 -5.50 24.18
CA ASN A 110 -4.38 -6.32 25.26
C ASN A 110 -4.30 -5.60 26.61
#